data_AF-A0A0X8JH28-F1
#
_entry.id   AF-A0A0X8JH28-F1
#
_cell.length_a   1.000
_cell.length_b   1.000
_cell.length_c   1.000
_cell.angle_alpha   90.00
_cell.angle_beta   90.00
_cell.angle_gamma   90.00
#
_symmetry.space_group_name_H-M   'P 1'
#
loop_
_entity.id
_entity.type
_entity.pdbx_description
1 polymer ?
#
loop_
_entity_poly.entity_id
_entity_poly.type
_entity_poly.pdbx_seq_one_letter_code
_entity_poly.pdbx_strand_id
1 'polypeptide(L)'
;MGKALQIRVSAVTWNEDLLEQLWPQLTELAFSVPIKHEKRGVLEMVRALDEGLTFMKWSKARQDALGPGIREAARLKQELEAALADWQPREANVLSDQLEDVLDNLERAFVA
;
A
#
# COMPACT_ATOMS: atom_id res chain seq x y z
N MET A 1 15.68 -20.44 -19.24
CA MET A 1 14.81 -20.45 -18.04
C MET A 1 14.82 -21.86 -17.44
N GLY A 2 15.29 -22.03 -16.20
CA GLY A 2 15.44 -23.34 -15.55
C GLY A 2 14.15 -23.78 -14.85
N LYS A 3 13.75 -25.03 -15.02
CA LYS A 3 12.46 -25.60 -14.56
C LYS A 3 12.31 -25.75 -13.02
N ALA A 4 13.30 -25.34 -12.22
CA ALA A 4 13.38 -25.66 -10.79
C ALA A 4 13.64 -24.45 -9.86
N LEU A 5 14.12 -23.32 -10.37
CA LEU A 5 14.47 -22.17 -9.55
C LEU A 5 13.52 -21.03 -9.84
N GLN A 6 12.70 -20.68 -8.85
CA GLN A 6 11.90 -19.46 -8.91
C GLN A 6 12.62 -18.33 -8.19
N ILE A 7 13.16 -17.46 -9.03
CA ILE A 7 13.59 -16.11 -8.77
C ILE A 7 12.53 -15.19 -8.17
N ARG A 8 12.22 -15.16 -6.86
CA ARG A 8 11.21 -14.20 -6.33
C ARG A 8 11.86 -13.09 -5.52
N VAL A 9 11.69 -11.86 -5.99
CA VAL A 9 11.96 -10.62 -5.27
C VAL A 9 10.58 -10.05 -4.99
N SER A 10 10.03 -10.29 -3.80
CA SER A 10 8.71 -9.77 -3.40
C SER A 10 8.84 -9.08 -2.06
N ALA A 11 8.32 -7.86 -1.94
CA ALA A 11 8.15 -7.23 -0.64
C ALA A 11 6.99 -7.90 0.08
N VAL A 12 7.23 -8.31 1.33
CA VAL A 12 6.21 -8.86 2.22
C VAL A 12 6.28 -8.07 3.50
N THR A 13 5.14 -7.60 3.98
CA THR A 13 5.07 -7.06 5.33
C THR A 13 5.31 -8.20 6.30
N TRP A 14 6.45 -8.14 6.98
CA TRP A 14 6.87 -9.19 7.90
C TRP A 14 6.09 -9.19 9.22
N ASN A 15 5.49 -8.05 9.59
CA ASN A 15 4.71 -7.91 10.80
C ASN A 15 3.42 -7.11 10.54
N GLU A 16 2.28 -7.80 10.56
CA GLU A 16 0.95 -7.20 10.39
C GLU A 16 0.58 -6.29 11.58
N ASP A 17 1.10 -6.57 12.78
CA ASP A 17 0.87 -5.75 13.97
C ASP A 17 1.53 -4.37 13.86
N LEU A 18 2.59 -4.23 13.05
CA LEU A 18 3.21 -2.93 12.79
C LEU A 18 2.33 -2.03 11.93
N LEU A 19 1.48 -2.58 11.04
CA LEU A 19 0.52 -1.76 10.30
C LEU A 19 -0.49 -1.11 11.25
N GLU A 20 -1.04 -1.88 12.18
CA GLU A 20 -2.01 -1.38 13.16
C GLU A 20 -1.39 -0.36 14.14
N GLN A 21 -0.07 -0.42 14.35
CA GLN A 21 0.66 0.55 15.19
C GLN A 21 1.03 1.84 14.45
N LEU A 22 1.47 1.74 13.19
CA LEU A 22 1.96 2.88 12.41
C LEU A 22 0.82 3.62 11.72
N TRP A 23 -0.12 2.88 11.14
CA TRP A 23 -1.24 3.43 10.37
C TRP A 23 -2.58 2.83 10.82
N PRO A 24 -2.99 3.04 12.09
CA PRO A 24 -4.21 2.43 12.64
C PRO A 24 -5.46 2.78 11.83
N GLN A 25 -5.63 4.04 11.41
CA GLN A 25 -6.83 4.48 10.72
C GLN A 25 -6.88 4.00 9.27
N LEU A 26 -5.76 4.07 8.55
CA LEU A 26 -5.68 3.53 7.19
C LEU A 26 -5.86 2.00 7.19
N THR A 27 -5.30 1.31 8.17
CA THR A 27 -5.45 -0.14 8.34
C THR A 27 -6.91 -0.49 8.63
N GLU A 28 -7.58 0.22 9.56
CA GLU A 28 -9.00 0.04 9.81
C GLU A 28 -9.82 0.30 8.55
N LEU A 29 -9.56 1.39 7.84
CA LEU A 29 -10.30 1.73 6.62
C LEU A 29 -10.12 0.69 5.50
N ALA A 30 -8.89 0.20 5.32
CA ALA A 30 -8.54 -0.76 4.28
C ALA A 30 -9.12 -2.15 4.56
N PHE A 31 -9.04 -2.63 5.81
CA PHE A 31 -9.42 -4.00 6.18
C PHE A 31 -10.82 -4.12 6.81
N SER A 32 -11.51 -3.02 7.10
CA SER A 32 -12.93 -3.02 7.51
C SER A 32 -13.88 -3.36 6.35
N VAL A 33 -13.38 -3.32 5.11
CA VAL A 33 -14.14 -3.70 3.92
C VAL A 33 -14.25 -5.22 3.84
N PRO A 34 -15.44 -5.82 3.54
CA PRO A 34 -15.65 -7.26 3.50
C PRO A 34 -15.02 -7.95 2.28
N ILE A 35 -13.82 -7.54 1.88
CA ILE A 35 -12.99 -8.23 0.90
C ILE A 35 -12.16 -9.26 1.68
N LYS A 36 -12.15 -10.52 1.24
CA LYS A 36 -11.25 -11.53 1.83
C LYS A 36 -9.81 -11.15 1.51
N HIS A 37 -9.13 -10.52 2.45
CA HIS A 37 -7.69 -10.31 2.37
C HIS A 37 -6.98 -11.58 2.86
N GLU A 38 -6.40 -12.37 1.95
CA GLU A 38 -5.60 -13.55 2.30
C GLU A 38 -4.25 -13.18 2.94
N LYS A 39 -3.82 -11.91 2.86
CA LYS A 39 -2.60 -11.35 3.45
C LYS A 39 -2.86 -9.91 3.90
N ARG A 40 -2.36 -9.50 5.09
CA ARG A 40 -2.44 -8.11 5.55
C ARG A 40 -1.06 -7.47 5.49
N GLY A 41 -0.77 -6.78 4.40
CA GLY A 41 0.48 -6.05 4.22
C GLY A 41 0.26 -4.63 3.72
N VAL A 42 1.34 -3.86 3.68
CA VAL A 42 1.37 -2.47 3.20
C VAL A 42 0.86 -2.37 1.77
N LEU A 43 1.30 -3.30 0.90
CA LEU A 43 0.88 -3.34 -0.50
C LEU A 43 -0.60 -3.68 -0.65
N GLU A 44 -1.10 -4.59 0.18
CA GLU A 44 -2.52 -4.95 0.23
C GLU A 44 -3.38 -3.81 0.79
N MET A 45 -2.89 -3.08 1.79
CA MET A 45 -3.55 -1.89 2.35
C MET A 45 -3.67 -0.80 1.29
N VAL A 46 -2.58 -0.45 0.61
CA VAL A 46 -2.58 0.55 -0.48
C VAL A 46 -3.56 0.18 -1.58
N ARG A 47 -3.57 -1.10 -1.98
CA ARG A 47 -4.53 -1.61 -2.96
C ARG A 47 -5.97 -1.47 -2.48
N ALA A 48 -6.27 -1.85 -1.24
CA ALA A 48 -7.61 -1.74 -0.67
C ALA A 48 -8.08 -0.27 -0.56
N LEU A 49 -7.17 0.65 -0.26
CA LEU A 49 -7.46 2.09 -0.24
C LEU A 49 -7.77 2.63 -1.65
N ASP A 50 -7.02 2.23 -2.67
CA ASP A 50 -7.25 2.64 -4.06
C ASP A 50 -8.54 2.05 -4.65
N GLU A 51 -8.79 0.76 -4.37
CA GLU A 51 -10.06 0.11 -4.67
C GLU A 51 -11.21 0.77 -3.90
N GLY A 52 -11.01 1.11 -2.63
CA GLY A 52 -11.96 1.86 -1.81
C GLY A 52 -12.28 3.23 -2.41
N LEU A 53 -11.28 3.97 -2.86
CA LEU A 53 -11.47 5.27 -3.50
C LEU A 53 -12.28 5.16 -4.81
N THR A 54 -12.07 4.08 -5.57
CA THR A 54 -12.69 3.84 -6.88
C THR A 54 -14.10 3.26 -6.76
N PHE A 55 -14.30 2.29 -5.87
CA PHE A 55 -15.54 1.51 -5.78
C PHE A 55 -16.44 1.96 -4.62
N MET A 56 -15.88 2.49 -3.52
CA MET A 56 -16.70 3.03 -2.43
C MET A 56 -17.06 4.49 -2.69
N LYS A 57 -18.33 4.82 -2.46
CA LYS A 57 -18.81 6.21 -2.49
C LYS A 57 -18.41 6.94 -1.22
N TRP A 58 -17.12 7.25 -1.08
CA TRP A 58 -16.64 8.13 -0.02
C TRP A 58 -17.17 9.55 -0.21
N SER A 59 -17.26 10.30 0.88
CA SER A 59 -17.65 11.71 0.81
C SER A 59 -16.64 12.48 -0.03
N LYS A 60 -17.11 13.47 -0.80
CA LYS A 60 -16.26 14.26 -1.70
C LYS A 60 -15.09 14.95 -0.96
N ALA A 61 -15.33 15.40 0.27
CA ALA A 61 -14.29 15.95 1.14
C ALA A 61 -13.19 14.92 1.46
N ARG A 62 -13.55 13.66 1.73
CA ARG A 62 -12.57 12.59 1.98
C ARG A 62 -11.84 12.18 0.71
N GLN A 63 -12.53 12.15 -0.43
CA GLN A 63 -11.90 11.89 -1.73
C GLN A 63 -10.93 13.01 -2.14
N ASP A 64 -11.25 14.27 -1.89
CA ASP A 64 -10.38 15.39 -2.21
C ASP A 64 -9.17 15.45 -1.26
N ALA A 65 -9.35 15.09 0.02
CA ALA A 65 -8.28 15.07 1.01
C ALA A 65 -7.32 13.87 0.85
N LEU A 66 -7.85 12.66 0.67
CA LEU A 66 -7.05 11.41 0.62
C LEU A 66 -6.76 10.94 -0.80
N GLY A 67 -7.57 11.34 -1.78
CA GLY A 67 -7.47 10.85 -3.15
C GLY A 67 -6.12 11.09 -3.82
N PRO A 68 -5.50 12.28 -3.69
CA PRO A 68 -4.16 12.51 -4.23
C PRO A 68 -3.11 11.58 -3.61
N GLY A 69 -3.12 11.43 -2.28
CA GLY A 69 -2.14 10.59 -1.59
C GLY A 69 -2.35 9.10 -1.86
N ILE A 70 -3.59 8.62 -1.95
CA ILE A 70 -3.90 7.22 -2.27
C ILE A 70 -3.45 6.87 -3.69
N ARG A 71 -3.68 7.77 -4.65
CA ARG A 71 -3.21 7.57 -6.04
C ARG A 71 -1.69 7.55 -6.12
N GLU A 72 -1.01 8.41 -5.35
CA GLU A 72 0.45 8.42 -5.29
C GLU A 72 0.98 7.12 -4.66
N ALA A 73 0.39 6.67 -3.56
CA ALA A 73 0.73 5.39 -2.95
C ALA A 73 0.49 4.21 -3.90
N ALA A 74 -0.62 4.20 -4.63
CA ALA A 74 -0.92 3.17 -5.63
C ALA A 74 0.11 3.15 -6.77
N ARG A 75 0.56 4.32 -7.22
CA ARG A 75 1.62 4.45 -8.21
C ARG A 75 2.96 3.96 -7.68
N LEU A 76 3.38 4.39 -6.49
CA LEU A 76 4.62 3.94 -5.85
C LEU A 76 4.61 2.43 -5.62
N LYS A 77 3.48 1.85 -5.24
CA LYS A 77 3.29 0.39 -5.18
C LYS A 77 3.55 -0.28 -6.54
N GLN A 78 3.02 0.25 -7.63
CA GLN A 78 3.25 -0.32 -8.97
C GLN A 78 4.72 -0.21 -9.39
N GLU A 79 5.35 0.94 -9.15
CA GLU A 79 6.78 1.16 -9.42
C GLU A 79 7.66 0.21 -8.57
N LEU A 80 7.30 0.01 -7.29
CA LEU A 80 7.96 -0.94 -6.41
C LEU A 80 7.83 -2.38 -6.93
N GLU A 81 6.61 -2.81 -7.28
CA GLU A 81 6.38 -4.14 -7.85
C GLU A 81 7.16 -4.35 -9.16
N ALA A 82 7.28 -3.32 -9.99
CA ALA A 82 8.08 -3.34 -11.21
C ALA A 82 9.59 -3.43 -10.92
N ALA A 83 10.13 -2.60 -10.01
CA ALA A 83 11.54 -2.63 -9.61
C ALA A 83 11.92 -3.99 -9.00
N LEU A 84 11.03 -4.58 -8.21
CA LEU A 84 11.19 -5.93 -7.68
C LEU A 84 11.22 -6.97 -8.81
N ALA A 85 10.31 -6.87 -9.80
CA ALA A 85 10.27 -7.76 -10.96
C ALA A 85 11.51 -7.63 -11.87
N ASP A 86 12.06 -6.42 -11.98
CA ASP A 86 13.26 -6.08 -12.75
C ASP A 86 14.58 -6.28 -11.97
N TRP A 87 14.49 -6.84 -10.76
CA TRP A 87 15.65 -7.16 -9.92
C TRP A 87 16.50 -5.97 -9.53
N GLN A 88 15.84 -4.88 -9.17
CA GLN A 88 16.46 -3.62 -8.74
C GLN A 88 16.24 -3.41 -7.23
N PRO A 89 16.97 -4.13 -6.36
CA PRO A 89 16.72 -4.08 -4.91
C PRO A 89 16.99 -2.71 -4.28
N ARG A 90 17.91 -1.92 -4.86
CA ARG A 90 18.18 -0.55 -4.40
C ARG A 90 17.02 0.39 -4.69
N GLU A 91 16.45 0.27 -5.88
CA GLU A 91 15.32 1.08 -6.32
C GLU A 91 14.07 0.69 -5.55
N ALA A 92 13.83 -0.61 -5.38
CA ALA A 92 12.77 -1.11 -4.52
C ALA A 92 12.86 -0.59 -3.08
N ASN A 93 14.07 -0.48 -2.49
CA ASN A 93 14.22 0.08 -1.15
C ASN A 93 13.87 1.58 -1.10
N VAL A 94 14.31 2.35 -2.10
CA VAL A 94 13.99 3.79 -2.15
C VAL A 94 12.49 3.99 -2.35
N LEU A 95 11.86 3.17 -3.19
CA LEU A 95 10.42 3.22 -3.44
C LEU A 95 9.61 2.76 -2.21
N SER A 96 10.10 1.81 -1.41
CA SER A 96 9.45 1.43 -0.16
C SER A 96 9.52 2.58 0.86
N ASP A 97 10.67 3.23 1.02
CA ASP A 97 10.82 4.36 1.94
C ASP A 97 9.85 5.51 1.55
N GLN A 98 9.76 5.82 0.25
CA GLN A 98 8.82 6.83 -0.25
C GLN A 98 7.35 6.43 -0.06
N LEU A 99 7.04 5.14 -0.22
CA LEU A 99 5.69 4.64 0.00
C LEU A 99 5.28 4.82 1.47
N GLU A 100 6.18 4.51 2.41
CA GLU A 100 5.96 4.69 3.84
C GLU A 100 5.76 6.18 4.18
N ASP A 101 6.59 7.09 3.62
CA ASP A 101 6.43 8.53 3.80
C ASP A 101 5.06 9.05 3.32
N VAL A 102 4.55 8.54 2.20
CA VAL A 102 3.22 8.92 1.69
C VAL A 102 2.12 8.39 2.61
N LEU A 103 2.25 7.17 3.13
CA LEU A 103 1.30 6.58 4.07
C LEU A 103 1.27 7.35 5.40
N ASP A 104 2.43 7.74 5.93
CA ASP A 104 2.53 8.61 7.11
C ASP A 104 1.79 9.93 6.92
N ASN A 105 1.97 10.56 5.76
CA ASN A 105 1.29 11.81 5.45
C ASN A 105 -0.23 11.61 5.29
N LEU A 106 -0.66 10.50 4.70
CA LEU A 106 -2.07 10.13 4.58
C LEU A 106 -2.73 9.88 5.94
N GLU A 107 -2.08 9.15 6.83
CA GLU A 107 -2.57 8.89 8.19
C GLU A 107 -2.72 10.21 8.95
N ARG A 108 -1.74 11.12 8.85
CA ARG A 108 -1.84 12.47 9.44
C ARG A 108 -3.00 13.28 8.84
N ALA A 109 -3.19 13.22 7.53
CA ALA A 109 -4.30 13.89 6.85
C ALA A 109 -5.66 13.26 7.19
N PHE A 110 -5.69 12.00 7.64
CA PHE A 110 -6.91 11.33 8.09
C PHE A 110 -7.33 11.77 9.50
N VAL A 111 -6.37 12.11 10.36
CA VAL A 111 -6.60 12.53 11.76
C VAL A 111 -6.88 14.03 11.89
N ALA A 112 -6.51 14.84 10.89
CA ALA A 112 -6.69 16.30 10.87
C ALA A 112 -8.12 16.74 10.47
#